data_AF-A0A9E3L5S5-F1
#
_entry.id   AF-A0A9E3L5S5-F1
#
_cell.length_a   1.000
_cell.length_b   1.000
_cell.length_c   1.000
_cell.angle_alpha   90.00
_cell.angle_beta   90.00
_cell.angle_gamma   90.00
#
_symmetry.space_group_name_H-M   'P 1'
#
loop_
_entity.id
_entity.type
_entity.pdbx_description
1 polymer ?
#
loop_
_entity_poly.entity_id
_entity_poly.type
_entity_poly.pdbx_seq_one_letter_code
_entity_poly.pdbx_strand_id
1 'polypeptide(L)' 'MLIFDKDRRLVFKGGITESRAHEGDNDNLARAIAAFGAQDAQVKSAPVYGCSLR' A
#
# COMPACT_ATOMS: atom_id res chain seq x y z
N MET A 1 3.07 -5.25 -0.19
CA MET A 1 2.58 -5.09 1.20
C MET A 1 1.06 -5.12 1.21
N LEU A 2 0.46 -5.66 2.28
CA LEU A 2 -0.98 -5.67 2.52
C LEU A 2 -1.26 -5.00 3.87
N ILE A 3 -2.31 -4.18 3.95
CA ILE A 3 -2.73 -3.52 5.19
C ILE A 3 -4.22 -3.78 5.39
N PHE A 4 -4.57 -4.16 6.62
CA PHE A 4 -5.92 -4.45 7.04
C PHE A 4 -6.35 -3.51 8.15
N ASP A 5 -7.63 -3.14 8.16
CA ASP A 5 -8.23 -2.43 9.28
C ASP A 5 -8.53 -3.37 10.48
N LYS A 6 -9.08 -2.80 11.55
CA LYS A 6 -9.48 -3.54 12.77
C LYS A 6 -10.55 -4.61 12.53
N ASP A 7 -11.33 -4.47 11.45
CA ASP A 7 -12.42 -5.38 11.07
C ASP A 7 -11.94 -6.44 10.05
N ARG A 8 -10.61 -6.51 9.81
CA ARG A 8 -9.92 -7.40 8.85
C ARG A 8 -10.25 -7.11 7.39
N ARG A 9 -10.67 -5.89 7.05
CA ARG A 9 -10.91 -5.47 5.66
C ARG A 9 -9.61 -4.98 5.06
N LEU A 10 -9.30 -5.40 3.84
CA LEU A 10 -8.14 -4.93 3.11
C LEU A 10 -8.35 -3.46 2.73
N VAL A 11 -7.49 -2.56 3.21
CA VAL A 11 -7.57 -1.11 2.92
C VAL A 11 -6.47 -0.63 1.97
N PHE A 12 -5.36 -1.38 1.89
CA PHE A 12 -4.27 -1.07 0.97
C PHE A 12 -3.53 -2.34 0.50
N LYS A 13 -3.12 -2.35 -0.78
CA LYS A 13 -2.25 -3.37 -1.38
C LYS A 13 -1.24 -2.72 -2.33
N GLY A 14 0.06 -2.81 -2.03
CA GLY A 14 1.07 -2.27 -2.93
C GLY A 14 2.48 -2.17 -2.35
N GLY A 15 3.39 -1.53 -3.08
CA GLY A 15 4.71 -1.11 -2.60
C GLY A 15 4.66 0.17 -1.75
N ILE A 16 5.76 0.50 -1.08
CA ILE A 16 5.91 1.70 -0.22
C ILE A 16 6.48 2.89 -1.01
N THR A 17 7.22 2.62 -2.09
CA THR A 17 7.80 3.59 -3.02
C THR A 17 7.06 3.57 -4.36
N GLU A 18 7.13 4.65 -5.14
CA GLU A 18 6.54 4.69 -6.49
C GLU A 18 7.38 3.94 -7.54
N SER A 19 8.68 3.81 -7.29
CA SER A 19 9.65 3.17 -8.19
C SER A 19 10.37 1.98 -7.56
N ARG A 20 11.15 1.31 -8.40
CA ARG A 20 11.92 0.11 -8.06
C ARG A 20 13.10 0.50 -7.15
N ALA A 21 13.46 -0.39 -6.22
CA ALA A 21 14.53 -0.17 -5.24
C ALA A 21 14.26 1.08 -4.36
N HIS A 22 15.31 1.79 -3.92
CA HIS A 22 15.21 3.01 -3.11
C HIS A 22 15.02 4.27 -3.97
N GLU A 23 14.67 4.12 -5.24
CA GLU A 23 14.31 5.26 -6.07
C GLU A 23 12.86 5.64 -5.82
N GLY A 24 12.60 6.95 -5.86
CA GLY A 24 11.27 7.55 -5.79
C GLY A 24 10.84 7.98 -4.40
N ASP A 25 9.87 8.90 -4.38
CA ASP A 25 9.30 9.39 -3.14
C ASP A 25 8.48 8.31 -2.42
N ASN A 26 8.37 8.47 -1.10
CA ASN A 26 7.60 7.60 -0.23
C ASN A 26 6.10 7.94 -0.25
N ASP A 27 5.58 8.43 -1.38
CA ASP A 27 4.19 8.87 -1.49
C ASP A 27 3.20 7.72 -1.24
N ASN A 28 3.59 6.49 -1.57
CA ASN A 28 2.79 5.31 -1.24
C ASN A 28 2.77 5.00 0.27
N LEU A 29 3.76 5.42 1.07
CA LEU A 29 3.71 5.37 2.53
C LEU A 29 2.64 6.31 3.08
N ALA A 30 2.63 7.56 2.62
CA ALA A 30 1.62 8.55 3.05
C ALA A 30 0.20 8.08 2.69
N ARG A 31 0.02 7.49 1.49
CA ARG A 31 -1.25 6.88 1.07
C ARG A 31 -1.64 5.66 1.92
N ALA A 32 -0.67 4.84 2.32
CA ALA A 32 -0.90 3.70 3.21
C ALA A 32 -1.32 4.15 4.62
N ILE A 33 -0.72 5.22 5.16
CA ILE A 33 -1.08 5.81 6.46
C ILE A 33 -2.47 6.45 6.39
N ALA A 34 -2.78 7.20 5.33
CA ALA A 34 -4.09 7.81 5.14
C ALA A 34 -5.24 6.78 5.09
N ALA A 35 -4.96 5.56 4.61
CA ALA A 35 -5.93 4.47 4.59
C ALA A 35 -6.30 3.94 5.99
N PHE A 36 -5.49 4.17 7.03
CA PHE A 36 -5.77 3.71 8.40
C PHE A 36 -6.87 4.50 9.12
N GLY A 37 -7.26 5.68 8.62
CA GLY A 37 -8.26 6.56 9.27
C GLY A 37 -9.62 6.64 8.58
N ALA A 38 -9.77 6.10 7.37
CA ALA A 38 -10.96 6.28 6.55
C ALA A 38 -11.85 5.03 6.57
N GLN A 39 -13.02 5.13 7.21
CA GLN A 39 -14.03 4.05 7.30
C GLN A 39 -14.59 3.60 5.94
N ASP A 40 -14.45 4.43 4.90
CA ASP A 40 -14.96 4.17 3.53
C ASP A 40 -13.87 4.26 2.46
N ALA A 41 -12.60 4.01 2.81
CA ALA A 41 -11.53 4.05 1.81
C ALA A 41 -11.70 2.92 0.78
N GLN A 42 -12.03 3.30 -0.47
CA GLN A 42 -11.81 2.44 -1.63
C GLN A 42 -10.38 1.90 -1.59
N VAL A 43 -10.23 0.58 -1.75
CA VAL A 43 -8.93 -0.11 -1.66
C VAL A 43 -7.90 0.61 -2.51
N LYS A 44 -6.88 1.16 -1.87
CA LYS A 44 -5.78 1.83 -2.58
C LYS A 44 -4.78 0.79 -3.05
N SER A 45 -4.39 0.88 -4.31
CA SER A 45 -3.36 0.02 -4.90
C SER A 45 -2.16 0.81 -5.39
N ALA A 46 -0.99 0.18 -5.29
CA ALA A 46 0.28 0.66 -5.83
C ALA A 46 1.06 -0.52 -6.43
N PRO A 47 1.91 -0.27 -7.44
CA PRO A 47 2.74 -1.32 -8.03
C PRO A 47 3.63 -1.98 -6.95
N VAL A 48 3.93 -3.26 -7.15
CA VAL A 48 4.88 -4.02 -6.34
C VAL A 48 5.96 -4.53 -7.26
N TYR A 49 7.21 -4.19 -6.97
CA TYR A 49 8.36 -4.67 -7.72
C TYR A 49 9.02 -5.82 -6.95
N GLY A 50 9.19 -6.96 -7.60
CA GLY A 50 9.80 -8.14 -7.01
C GLY A 50 9.71 -9.34 -7.95
N CYS A 51 10.33 -10.45 -7.55
CA CYS A 51 10.14 -11.72 -8.23
C CYS A 51 8.74 -12.27 -7.95
N SER A 52 8.24 -13.10 -8.87
CA SER A 52 7.05 -13.91 -8.61
C SER A 52 7.30 -14.83 -7.41
N LEU A 53 6.28 -14.99 -6.56
CA LEU A 53 6.28 -16.03 -5.54
C LEU A 53 6.31 -17.40 -6.24
N ARG A 54 7.15 -18.31 -5.76
CA ARG A 54 7.22 -19.71 -6.21
C ARG A 54 6.53 -20.62 -5.23
#